data_AF-A0A0F9UNF2-F1
#
_entry.id   AF-A0A0F9UNF2-F1
#
_cell.length_a   1.000
_cell.length_b   1.000
_cell.length_c   1.000
_cell.angle_alpha   90.00
_cell.angle_beta   90.00
_cell.angle_gamma   90.00
#
_symmetry.space_group_name_H-M   'P 1'
#
loop_
_entity.id
_entity.type
_entity.pdbx_description
1 polymer ?
#
loop_
_entity_poly.entity_id
_entity_poly.type
_entity_poly.pdbx_seq_one_letter_code
_entity_poly.pdbx_strand_id
1 'polypeptide(L)'
;MGLSADARELKVWIENDGNLHRQMTVPIFNNLRRKIAKGTFRKDLSVKAFRHLADRGTKNYQLENLSPPRRTGFFFSVSVRNEVARALADDFAAEEGLR
;
A
#
# COMPACT_ATOMS: atom_id res chain seq x y z
N MET A 1 -14.08 4.82 8.73
CA MET A 1 -14.51 5.28 7.39
C MET A 1 -14.17 4.18 6.40
N GLY A 2 -15.11 3.80 5.53
CA GLY A 2 -14.83 2.80 4.49
C GLY A 2 -13.94 3.39 3.39
N LEU A 3 -13.21 2.52 2.67
CA LEU A 3 -12.47 2.90 1.47
C LEU A 3 -13.43 3.40 0.38
N SER A 4 -13.00 4.44 -0.36
CA SER A 4 -13.62 4.81 -1.64
C SER A 4 -13.55 3.65 -2.66
N ALA A 5 -14.36 3.72 -3.72
CA ALA A 5 -14.38 2.69 -4.77
C ALA A 5 -12.99 2.51 -5.41
N ASP A 6 -12.38 3.61 -5.86
CA ASP A 6 -11.04 3.63 -6.44
C ASP A 6 -9.97 3.11 -5.47
N ALA A 7 -10.07 3.45 -4.17
CA ALA A 7 -9.11 2.96 -3.18
C ALA A 7 -9.28 1.46 -2.93
N ARG A 8 -10.51 0.96 -2.90
CA ARG A 8 -10.77 -0.48 -2.80
C ARG A 8 -10.21 -1.21 -4.02
N GLU A 9 -10.44 -0.69 -5.22
CA GLU A 9 -9.90 -1.26 -6.46
C GLU A 9 -8.38 -1.33 -6.44
N LEU A 10 -7.70 -0.21 -6.18
CA LEU A 10 -6.24 -0.18 -6.13
C LEU A 10 -5.68 -1.11 -5.04
N LYS A 11 -6.31 -1.16 -3.86
CA LYS A 11 -5.89 -2.07 -2.78
C LYS A 11 -5.97 -3.53 -3.23
N VAL A 12 -7.12 -3.95 -3.75
CA VAL A 12 -7.34 -5.32 -4.24
C VAL A 12 -6.34 -5.66 -5.34
N TRP A 13 -6.06 -4.73 -6.26
CA TRP A 13 -5.08 -4.96 -7.31
C TRP A 13 -3.66 -5.16 -6.74
N ILE A 14 -3.24 -4.31 -5.78
CA ILE A 14 -1.93 -4.44 -5.11
C ILE A 14 -1.79 -5.77 -4.38
N GLU A 15 -2.84 -6.20 -3.67
CA GLU A 15 -2.84 -7.45 -2.90
C GLU A 15 -2.75 -8.70 -3.78
N ASN A 16 -3.25 -8.61 -5.01
CA ASN A 16 -3.20 -9.69 -5.99
C ASN A 16 -1.94 -9.66 -6.88
N ASP A 17 -1.17 -8.58 -6.90
CA ASP A 17 0.08 -8.50 -7.66
C ASP A 17 1.21 -9.24 -6.92
N GLY A 18 1.51 -10.46 -7.39
CA GLY A 18 2.57 -11.30 -6.82
C GLY A 18 3.99 -10.72 -6.92
N ASN A 19 4.26 -9.83 -7.89
CA ASN A 19 5.55 -9.15 -7.99
C ASN A 19 5.67 -8.06 -6.91
N LEU A 20 4.64 -7.24 -6.72
CA LEU A 20 4.59 -6.25 -5.64
C LEU A 20 4.65 -6.91 -4.27
N HIS A 21 3.94 -8.03 -4.10
CA HIS A 21 3.98 -8.78 -2.86
C HIS A 21 5.42 -9.18 -2.49
N ARG A 22 6.15 -9.80 -3.44
CA ARG A 22 7.54 -10.23 -3.23
C ARG A 22 8.52 -9.06 -3.08
N GLN A 23 8.40 -8.04 -3.93
CA GLN A 23 9.40 -6.97 -4.01
C GLN A 23 9.21 -5.88 -2.96
N MET A 24 7.98 -5.68 -2.45
CA MET A 24 7.66 -4.56 -1.57
C MET A 24 6.89 -4.96 -0.31
N THR A 25 5.81 -5.72 -0.43
CA THR A 25 4.95 -6.05 0.73
C THR A 25 5.72 -6.84 1.79
N VAL A 26 6.40 -7.92 1.40
CA VAL A 26 7.19 -8.75 2.32
C VAL A 26 8.32 -7.97 3.01
N PRO A 27 9.17 -7.18 2.30
CA PRO A 27 10.15 -6.32 2.93
C PRO A 27 9.58 -5.30 3.92
N ILE A 28 8.45 -4.66 3.58
CA ILE A 28 7.77 -3.70 4.46
C ILE A 28 7.31 -4.40 5.74
N PHE A 29 6.62 -5.54 5.63
CA PHE A 29 6.15 -6.33 6.78
C PHE A 29 7.32 -6.72 7.68
N ASN A 30 8.40 -7.25 7.11
CA ASN A 30 9.59 -7.63 7.86
C ASN A 30 10.27 -6.44 8.54
N ASN A 31 10.26 -5.24 7.93
CA ASN A 31 10.77 -4.04 8.58
C ASN A 31 9.90 -3.63 9.78
N LEU A 32 8.59 -3.62 9.61
CA LEU A 32 7.64 -3.22 10.65
C LEU A 32 7.63 -4.21 11.82
N ARG A 33 7.64 -5.52 11.56
CA ARG A 33 7.80 -6.57 12.59
C ARG A 33 9.06 -6.39 13.42
N ARG A 34 10.19 -6.09 12.77
CA ARG A 34 11.44 -5.76 13.49
C ARG A 34 11.29 -4.52 14.36
N LYS A 35 10.52 -3.51 13.94
CA LYS A 35 10.25 -2.31 14.76
C LYS A 35 9.34 -2.63 15.94
N ILE A 36 8.35 -3.50 15.77
CA ILE A 36 7.50 -4.01 16.85
C ILE A 36 8.36 -4.72 17.89
N ALA A 37 9.19 -5.68 17.47
CA ALA A 37 10.08 -6.42 18.36
C ALA A 37 11.07 -5.51 19.11
N LYS A 38 11.47 -4.38 18.52
CA LYS A 38 12.34 -3.37 19.14
C LYS A 38 11.60 -2.35 20.01
N GLY A 39 10.26 -2.39 20.09
CA GLY A 39 9.47 -1.37 20.78
C GLY A 39 9.52 0.02 20.12
N THR A 40 9.92 0.10 18.85
CA THR A 40 10.08 1.37 18.10
C THR A 40 9.07 1.50 16.96
N PHE A 41 8.01 0.68 16.99
CA PHE A 41 6.93 0.74 16.01
C PHE A 41 6.18 2.07 16.12
N ARG A 42 5.86 2.64 14.97
CA ARG A 42 5.22 3.95 14.84
C ARG A 42 4.20 3.88 13.70
N LYS A 43 2.92 4.05 14.03
CA LYS A 43 1.80 3.90 13.08
C LYS A 43 1.86 4.93 11.94
N ASP A 44 2.30 6.15 12.21
CA ASP A 44 2.52 7.17 11.18
C ASP A 44 3.57 6.74 10.14
N LEU A 45 4.62 6.06 10.60
CA LEU A 45 5.68 5.54 9.72
C LEU A 45 5.25 4.31 8.94
N SER A 46 4.37 3.46 9.47
CA SER A 46 3.82 2.32 8.71
C SER A 46 2.96 2.81 7.55
N VAL A 47 2.10 3.82 7.77
CA VAL A 47 1.32 4.45 6.69
C VAL A 47 2.24 5.00 5.61
N LYS A 48 3.36 5.64 5.97
CA LYS A 48 4.35 6.13 4.99
C LYS A 48 5.01 5.00 4.20
N ALA A 49 5.34 3.89 4.84
CA ALA A 49 5.88 2.72 4.15
C ALA A 49 4.88 2.15 3.13
N PHE A 50 3.63 1.96 3.54
CA PHE A 50 2.56 1.50 2.65
C PHE A 50 2.18 2.51 1.58
N ARG A 51 2.46 3.81 1.79
CA ARG A 51 2.29 4.82 0.75
C ARG A 51 3.23 4.60 -0.44
N HIS A 52 4.47 4.19 -0.19
CA HIS A 52 5.40 3.85 -1.27
C HIS A 52 4.93 2.62 -2.05
N LEU A 53 4.31 1.65 -1.38
CA LEU A 53 3.65 0.51 -2.04
C LEU A 53 2.47 0.96 -2.90
N ALA A 54 1.59 1.83 -2.39
CA ALA A 54 0.46 2.37 -3.15
C ALA A 54 0.89 3.19 -4.38
N ASP A 55 1.97 3.96 -4.27
CA ASP A 55 2.56 4.70 -5.38
C ASP A 55 3.10 3.74 -6.46
N ARG A 56 3.81 2.67 -6.06
CA ARG A 56 4.28 1.66 -7.02
C ARG A 56 3.12 0.89 -7.65
N GLY A 57 2.12 0.52 -6.84
CA GLY A 57 0.89 -0.13 -7.30
C GLY A 57 0.18 0.67 -8.37
N THR A 58 0.01 1.97 -8.16
CA THR A 58 -0.62 2.85 -9.16
C THR A 58 0.16 2.89 -10.47
N LYS A 59 1.50 2.90 -10.41
CA LYS A 59 2.34 2.89 -11.62
C LYS A 59 2.20 1.58 -12.38
N ASN A 60 2.22 0.44 -11.69
CA ASN A 60 2.05 -0.84 -12.37
C ASN A 60 0.62 -0.99 -12.94
N TYR A 61 -0.40 -0.64 -12.14
CA TYR A 61 -1.79 -0.64 -12.59
C TYR A 61 -1.99 0.15 -13.87
N GLN A 62 -1.41 1.35 -13.98
CA GLN A 62 -1.56 2.20 -15.16
C GLN A 62 -0.87 1.61 -16.40
N LEU A 63 0.21 0.84 -16.21
CA LEU A 63 0.93 0.21 -17.32
C LEU A 63 0.17 -0.98 -17.88
N GLU A 64 -0.56 -1.69 -17.02
CA GLU A 64 -1.31 -2.90 -17.39
C GLU A 64 -2.73 -2.59 -17.87
N ASN A 65 -3.41 -1.60 -17.30
CA ASN A 65 -4.85 -1.37 -17.51
C ASN A 65 -5.19 -0.18 -18.42
N LEU A 66 -4.24 0.72 -18.72
CA LEU A 66 -4.50 1.87 -19.59
C LEU A 66 -3.90 1.69 -20.98
N SER A 67 -4.69 2.01 -22.01
CA SER A 67 -4.27 2.06 -23.41
C SER A 67 -4.63 3.43 -24.03
N PRO A 68 -3.66 4.32 -24.32
CA PRO A 68 -2.22 4.19 -24.03
C PRO A 68 -1.91 4.38 -22.53
N PRO A 69 -0.81 3.80 -22.03
CA PRO A 69 -0.41 3.99 -20.64
C PRO A 69 -0.02 5.44 -20.37
N ARG A 70 -0.42 5.97 -19.21
CA ARG A 70 -0.01 7.31 -18.77
C ARG A 70 1.50 7.30 -18.53
N ARG A 71 2.26 8.13 -19.26
CA ARG A 71 3.74 8.15 -19.13
C ARG A 71 4.25 9.02 -17.98
N THR A 72 3.43 9.96 -17.51
CA THR A 72 3.76 10.90 -16.42
C THR A 72 2.66 10.89 -15.36
N GLY A 73 3.00 11.23 -14.11
CA GLY A 73 2.03 11.30 -13.02
C GLY A 73 1.46 9.94 -12.59
N PHE A 74 0.31 9.98 -11.92
CA PHE A 74 -0.39 8.81 -11.38
C PHE A 74 -1.85 8.83 -11.83
N PHE A 75 -2.40 7.65 -12.16
CA PHE A 75 -3.83 7.50 -12.46
C PHE A 75 -4.70 7.79 -11.23
N PHE A 76 -4.40 7.12 -10.11
CA PHE A 76 -5.09 7.35 -8.84
C PHE A 76 -4.61 8.63 -8.13
N SER A 77 -5.57 9.39 -7.58
CA SER A 77 -5.31 10.65 -6.88
C SER A 77 -4.43 10.47 -5.64
N VAL A 78 -3.91 11.57 -5.10
CA VAL A 78 -3.16 11.53 -3.83
C VAL A 78 -4.04 11.04 -2.68
N SER A 79 -5.33 11.41 -2.64
CA SER A 79 -6.26 10.93 -1.61
C SER A 79 -6.44 9.42 -1.67
N VAL A 80 -6.74 8.89 -2.86
CA VAL A 80 -6.95 7.44 -3.07
C VAL A 80 -5.74 6.64 -2.59
N ARG A 81 -4.55 7.03 -3.02
CA ARG A 81 -3.31 6.34 -2.59
C ARG A 81 -3.04 6.47 -1.08
N ASN A 82 -3.53 7.52 -0.41
CA ASN A 82 -3.40 7.70 1.04
C ASN A 82 -4.42 6.84 1.80
N GLU A 83 -5.63 6.69 1.27
CA GLU A 83 -6.64 5.77 1.78
C GLU A 83 -6.13 4.33 1.72
N VAL A 84 -5.57 3.92 0.58
CA VAL A 84 -4.95 2.59 0.44
C VAL A 84 -3.81 2.40 1.43
N ALA A 85 -2.91 3.38 1.56
CA ALA A 85 -1.79 3.30 2.49
C ALA A 85 -2.24 3.15 3.95
N ARG A 86 -3.29 3.86 4.35
CA ARG A 86 -3.89 3.75 5.69
C ARG A 86 -4.54 2.39 5.90
N ALA A 87 -5.33 1.91 4.93
CA ALA A 87 -5.97 0.61 5.03
C ALA A 87 -4.95 -0.53 5.13
N LEU A 88 -3.91 -0.55 4.31
CA LEU A 88 -2.83 -1.55 4.40
C LEU A 88 -2.10 -1.48 5.75
N ALA A 89 -1.91 -0.27 6.30
CA ALA A 89 -1.29 -0.10 7.61
C ALA A 89 -2.20 -0.59 8.75
N ASP A 90 -3.50 -0.37 8.64
CA ASP A 90 -4.50 -0.84 9.61
C ASP A 90 -4.67 -2.37 9.53
N ASP A 91 -4.64 -2.95 8.33
CA ASP A 91 -4.67 -4.41 8.11
C ASP A 91 -3.43 -5.06 8.76
N PHE A 92 -2.24 -4.52 8.48
CA PHE A 92 -1.01 -4.97 9.14
C PHE A 92 -1.08 -4.83 10.67
N ALA A 93 -1.58 -3.70 11.18
CA ALA A 93 -1.72 -3.51 12.62
C ALA A 93 -2.71 -4.51 13.24
N ALA A 94 -3.79 -4.84 12.54
CA ALA A 94 -4.76 -5.84 12.96
C ALA A 94 -4.16 -7.26 12.98
N GLU A 95 -3.38 -7.62 11.95
CA GLU A 95 -2.65 -8.91 11.88
C GLU A 95 -1.66 -9.08 13.03
N GLU A 96 -0.97 -8.01 13.42
CA GLU A 96 0.01 -8.02 14.51
C GLU A 96 -0.63 -7.76 15.90
N GLY A 97 -1.96 -7.63 15.99
CA GLY A 97 -2.68 -7.42 17.25
C GLY A 97 -2.50 -6.04 17.89
N LEU A 98 -2.12 -5.02 17.11
CA LEU A 98 -1.80 -3.66 17.57
C LEU A 98 -3.01 -2.70 17.58
N ARG A 99 -4.21 -3.19 17.89
CA ARG A 99 -5.45 -2.40 17.83
C ARG A 99 -5.59 -1.39 18.97
#